data_AF-A0A0F9HGC4-F1
#
_entry.id   AF-A0A0F9HGC4-F1
#
_cell.length_a   1.000
_cell.length_b   1.000
_cell.length_c   1.000
_cell.angle_alpha   90.00
_cell.angle_beta   90.00
_cell.angle_gamma   90.00
#
_symmetry.space_group_name_H-M   'P 1'
#
loop_
_entity.id
_entity.type
_entity.pdbx_description
1 polymer ?
#
loop_
_entity_poly.entity_id
_entity_poly.type
_entity_poly.pdbx_seq_one_letter_code
_entity_poly.pdbx_strand_id
1 'polypeptide(L)' 'MATPTLKQLEEALPVGTIGFCLVCGTEADGVEPDARHYDCLECEQPQVYGAAEILSVCLSPLVALKEPTQGYYPSH' A
#
# COMPACT_ATOMS: atom_id res chain seq x y z
N MET A 1 -11.91 5.95 5.08
CA MET A 1 -10.53 5.47 4.78
C MET A 1 -10.26 4.35 5.74
N ALA A 2 -10.04 3.14 5.24
CA ALA A 2 -9.77 1.95 6.03
C ALA A 2 -8.26 1.78 6.17
N THR A 3 -7.68 2.54 7.10
CA THR A 3 -6.25 2.46 7.37
C THR A 3 -5.97 1.15 8.12
N PRO A 4 -5.04 0.30 7.64
CA PRO A 4 -4.65 -0.89 8.38
C PRO A 4 -3.99 -0.52 9.71
N THR A 5 -4.08 -1.42 10.68
CA THR A 5 -3.43 -1.23 11.98
C THR A 5 -1.93 -1.40 11.88
N LEU A 6 -1.19 -0.86 12.85
CA LEU A 6 0.26 -1.02 12.94
C LEU A 6 0.64 -2.51 12.94
N LYS A 7 -0.09 -3.34 13.70
CA LYS A 7 0.15 -4.79 13.77
C LYS A 7 0.04 -5.47 12.41
N GLN A 8 -0.99 -5.14 11.63
CA GLN A 8 -1.16 -5.70 10.27
C GLN A 8 0.02 -5.34 9.36
N LEU A 9 0.54 -4.12 9.49
CA LEU A 9 1.71 -3.69 8.71
C LEU A 9 3.00 -4.38 9.18
N GLU A 10 3.21 -4.56 10.48
CA GLU A 10 4.35 -5.32 11.02
C GLU A 10 4.38 -6.77 10.51
N GLU A 11 3.21 -7.40 10.36
CA GLU A 11 3.06 -8.76 9.83
C GLU A 11 3.26 -8.80 8.30
N ALA A 12 2.84 -7.77 7.57
CA ALA A 12 2.90 -7.69 6.11
C ALA A 12 4.30 -7.33 5.55
N LEU A 13 5.04 -6.46 6.24
CA LEU A 13 6.37 -6.00 5.83
C LEU A 13 7.38 -7.12 5.55
N PRO A 14 7.58 -8.12 6.43
CA PRO A 14 8.54 -9.19 6.18
C PRO A 14 8.11 -10.12 5.03
N VAL A 15 6.82 -10.16 4.67
CA VAL A 15 6.34 -10.94 3.52
C VAL A 15 6.75 -10.27 2.21
N GLY A 16 6.70 -8.94 2.15
CA GLY A 16 7.15 -8.16 1.00
C GLY A 16 6.26 -8.23 -0.24
N THR A 17 5.13 -8.95 -0.17
CA THR A 17 4.16 -9.08 -1.27
C THR A 17 2.71 -8.86 -0.79
N ILE A 18 2.53 -8.11 0.30
CA ILE A 18 1.22 -7.83 0.91
C ILE A 18 0.94 -6.33 0.85
N GLY A 19 -0.27 -6.00 0.40
CA GLY A 19 -0.81 -4.64 0.36
C GLY A 19 -2.21 -4.57 0.97
N PHE A 20 -2.70 -3.35 1.15
CA PHE A 20 -4.02 -3.10 1.72
C PHE A 20 -4.76 -2.03 0.92
N CYS A 21 -6.05 -2.23 0.73
CA CYS A 21 -6.93 -1.21 0.17
C CYS A 21 -7.26 -0.14 1.23
N LEU A 22 -6.91 1.11 0.96
CA LEU A 22 -7.19 2.23 1.88
C LEU A 22 -8.65 2.70 1.86
N VAL A 23 -9.47 2.14 0.97
CA VAL A 23 -10.92 2.42 0.90
C VAL A 23 -11.70 1.40 1.71
N CYS A 24 -11.61 0.11 1.36
CA CYS A 24 -12.41 -0.95 1.98
C CYS A 24 -11.68 -1.74 3.07
N GLY A 25 -10.35 -1.68 3.14
CA GLY A 25 -9.54 -2.37 4.15
C GLY A 25 -9.15 -3.80 3.78
N THR A 26 -9.53 -4.28 2.60
CA THR A 26 -9.17 -5.62 2.12
C THR A 26 -7.66 -5.76 1.94
N GLU A 27 -7.11 -6.87 2.42
CA GLU A 27 -5.73 -7.29 2.16
C GLU A 27 -5.61 -7.86 0.74
N ALA A 28 -4.49 -7.56 0.07
CA ALA A 28 -4.20 -8.05 -1.27
C ALA A 28 -2.81 -8.71 -1.31
N ASP A 29 -2.74 -9.88 -1.93
CA ASP A 29 -1.51 -10.62 -2.19
C ASP A 29 -0.85 -10.24 -3.53
N GLY A 30 0.44 -10.55 -3.66
CA GLY A 30 1.23 -10.25 -4.86
C GLY A 30 1.52 -8.74 -5.05
N VAL A 31 1.34 -7.94 -4.01
CA VAL A 31 1.50 -6.48 -4.06
C VAL A 31 2.90 -6.08 -3.62
N GLU A 32 3.65 -5.43 -4.50
CA GLU A 32 4.99 -4.90 -4.19
C GLU A 32 4.96 -3.97 -2.96
N PRO A 33 6.02 -3.93 -2.14
CA PRO A 33 6.00 -3.20 -0.86
C PRO A 33 5.82 -1.69 -1.03
N ASP A 34 6.24 -1.13 -2.17
CA ASP A 34 6.11 0.27 -2.57
C ASP A 34 4.95 0.53 -3.56
N ALA A 35 4.10 -0.47 -3.83
CA ALA A 35 2.98 -0.35 -4.76
C ALA A 35 2.01 0.77 -4.36
N ARG A 36 1.46 1.45 -5.37
CA ARG A 36 0.50 2.55 -5.22
C ARG A 36 -0.62 2.39 -6.25
N HIS A 37 -1.85 2.70 -5.84
CA HIS A 37 -3.04 2.73 -6.71
C HIS A 37 -3.31 1.44 -7.48
N TYR A 38 -2.97 0.28 -6.92
CA TYR A 38 -3.40 -0.99 -7.51
C TYR A 38 -4.92 -1.12 -7.38
N ASP A 39 -5.55 -1.76 -8.35
CA ASP A 39 -6.99 -2.03 -8.34
C ASP A 39 -7.34 -3.03 -7.22
N CYS A 40 -8.29 -2.66 -6.38
CA CYS A 40 -8.83 -3.57 -5.38
C CYS A 40 -9.82 -4.53 -6.03
N LEU A 41 -9.61 -5.82 -5.90
CA LEU A 41 -10.54 -6.84 -6.43
C LEU A 41 -11.89 -6.91 -5.69
N GLU A 42 -11.99 -6.31 -4.50
CA GLU A 42 -13.20 -6.33 -3.67
C GLU A 42 -14.08 -5.10 -3.88
N CYS A 43 -13.48 -3.90 -3.93
CA CYS A 43 -14.22 -2.64 -4.06
C CYS A 43 -14.03 -1.91 -5.39
N GLU A 44 -13.22 -2.48 -6.29
CA GLU A 44 -12.94 -1.98 -7.64
C GLU A 44 -12.31 -0.58 -7.68
N GLN A 45 -11.82 -0.08 -6.54
CA GLN A 45 -11.13 1.20 -6.45
C GLN A 45 -9.61 1.02 -6.58
N PRO A 46 -8.91 1.92 -7.30
CA PRO A 46 -7.45 1.89 -7.48
C PRO A 46 -6.75 2.44 -6.23
N GLN A 47 -6.93 1.77 -5.09
CA GLN A 47 -6.52 2.25 -3.77
C GLN A 47 -5.83 1.17 -2.93
N VAL A 48 -5.28 0.13 -3.56
CA VAL A 48 -4.38 -0.83 -2.92
C VAL A 48 -2.96 -0.26 -2.92
N TYR A 49 -2.32 -0.27 -1.74
CA TYR A 49 -0.95 0.17 -1.53
C TYR A 49 -0.14 -0.91 -0.81
N GLY A 50 1.14 -1.01 -1.12
CA GLY A 50 2.07 -1.90 -0.43
C GLY A 50 2.29 -1.51 1.03
N ALA A 51 2.62 -2.47 1.89
CA ALA A 51 2.77 -2.22 3.33
C ALA A 51 3.84 -1.16 3.68
N ALA A 52 4.96 -1.12 2.95
CA ALA A 52 6.02 -0.13 3.16
C ALA A 52 5.58 1.26 2.70
N GLU A 53 4.84 1.33 1.60
CA GLU A 53 4.26 2.57 1.11
C GLU A 53 3.25 3.15 2.10
N ILE A 54 2.37 2.34 2.67
CA ILE A 54 1.38 2.78 3.68
C ILE A 54 2.08 3.41 4.89
N LEU A 55 3.20 2.84 5.35
CA LEU A 55 4.03 3.46 6.39
C LEU A 55 4.61 4.81 5.96
N SER A 56 5.05 4.91 4.71
CA SER A 56 5.65 6.12 4.13
C SER A 56 4.63 7.26 4.00
N VAL A 57 3.46 7.02 3.40
CA VAL A 57 2.48 8.06 3.06
C VAL A 57 1.39 8.27 4.11
N CYS A 58 0.94 7.21 4.78
CA CYS A 58 -0.23 7.28 5.65
C CYS A 58 0.14 7.54 7.12
N LEU A 59 1.33 7.11 7.55
CA LEU A 59 1.75 7.18 8.96
C LEU A 59 2.75 8.31 9.25
N SER A 60 3.16 9.07 8.23
CA SER A 60 3.93 10.29 8.44
C SER A 60 3.03 11.54 8.36
N PRO A 61 2.87 12.33 9.43
CA PRO A 61 2.15 13.61 9.36
C PRO A 61 2.84 14.65 8.47
N LEU A 62 3.98 14.32 7.86
CA LEU A 62 4.82 15.18 7.02
C LEU A 62 4.71 14.89 5.51
N VAL A 63 4.11 13.78 5.08
CA VAL A 63 4.02 13.39 3.65
C VAL A 63 2.64 13.67 3.05
N ALA A 64 1.93 14.70 3.54
CA ALA A 64 0.80 15.27 2.80
C ALA A 64 1.24 16.17 1.61
N LEU A 65 2.55 16.33 1.37
CA LEU A 65 3.10 17.30 0.41
C LEU A 65 4.03 16.72 -0.68
N LYS A 66 4.13 15.40 -0.86
CA LYS A 66 4.99 14.86 -1.93
C LYS A 66 4.22 14.09 -2.99
N GLU A 67 4.19 14.70 -4.16
CA GLU A 67 3.66 14.26 -5.45
C GLU A 67 4.11 12.84 -5.84
N PRO A 68 3.38 12.15 -6.74
CA PRO A 68 3.60 10.75 -7.06
C PRO A 68 4.81 10.61 -7.98
N THR A 69 5.97 10.23 -7.45
CA THR A 69 7.05 9.68 -8.29
C THR A 69 6.89 8.17 -8.32
N GLN A 70 6.21 7.70 -9.35
CA GLN A 70 6.08 6.29 -9.72
C GLN A 70 7.47 5.72 -10.04
N GLY A 71 7.97 4.85 -9.16
CA GLY A 71 9.16 4.05 -9.40
C GLY A 71 8.81 2.90 -10.33
N TYR A 72 9.45 2.85 -11.49
CA TYR A 72 9.36 1.75 -12.47
C TYR A 72 10.55 0.81 -12.25
N TYR A 73 10.30 -0.45 -11.87
CA TYR A 73 11.31 -1.51 -11.90
C TYR A 73 11.11 -2.35 -13.17
N PRO A 74 12.07 -2.37 -14.13
CA PRO A 74 12.01 -3.30 -15.24
C PRO A 74 12.28 -4.72 -14.70
N SER A 75 11.33 -5.63 -14.95
CA SER A 75 11.49 -7.05 -14.69
C SER A 75 12.66 -7.60 -15.52
N HIS A 76 13.59 -8.29 -14.87
CA HIS A 76 14.62 -9.11 -15.52
C HIS A 76 14.05 -10.44 -16.00
#